data_AF-A0A7T3DHD0-F1
#
_entry.id   AF-A0A7T3DHD0-F1
#
_cell.length_a   1.000
_cell.length_b   1.000
_cell.length_c   1.000
_cell.angle_alpha   90.00
_cell.angle_beta   90.00
_cell.angle_gamma   90.00
#
_symmetry.space_group_name_H-M   'P 1'
#
loop_
_entity.id
_entity.type
_entity.pdbx_description
1 polymer ?
#
loop_
_entity_poly.entity_id
_entity_poly.type
_entity_poly.pdbx_seq_one_letter_code
_entity_poly.pdbx_strand_id
1 'polypeptide(L)' 'MGRFTKSAVIDDIRARATRVEEEQGFDRRTGTAQLLPPGADESTEALIDRAVAYGEWLALERVAEGIEDGQLGRSASQ' A
#
# COMPACT_ATOMS: atom_id res chain seq x y z
N MET A 1 -6.08 -21.63 15.92
CA MET A 1 -6.21 -20.26 15.37
C MET A 1 -5.05 -19.44 15.93
N GLY A 2 -4.26 -18.82 15.05
CA GLY A 2 -3.12 -17.99 15.43
C GLY A 2 -3.49 -16.82 16.32
N ARG A 3 -2.59 -16.43 17.24
CA ARG A 3 -2.82 -15.27 18.11
C ARG A 3 -2.57 -14.00 17.32
N PHE A 4 -3.42 -12.98 17.52
CA PHE A 4 -3.17 -11.66 16.98
C PHE A 4 -1.91 -11.05 17.63
N THR A 5 -0.97 -10.55 16.83
CA THR A 5 0.18 -9.79 17.32
C THR A 5 0.47 -8.59 16.42
N LYS A 6 0.92 -7.49 17.04
CA LYS A 6 1.34 -6.29 16.31
C LYS A 6 2.50 -6.56 15.35
N SER A 7 3.40 -7.48 15.71
CA SER A 7 4.52 -7.86 14.84
C SER A 7 4.05 -8.58 13.58
N ALA A 8 3.08 -9.50 13.69
CA ALA A 8 2.51 -10.18 12.53
C ALA A 8 1.82 -9.19 11.58
N VAL A 9 1.14 -8.16 12.10
CA VAL A 9 0.56 -7.10 11.25
C VAL A 9 1.64 -6.39 10.45
N ILE A 10 2.76 -6.02 11.08
CA ILE A 10 3.87 -5.35 10.40
C ILE A 10 4.49 -6.27 9.33
N ASP A 11 4.65 -7.55 9.62
CA ASP A 11 5.19 -8.53 8.68
C ASP A 11 4.26 -8.72 7.47
N ASP A 12 2.94 -8.79 7.70
CA ASP A 12 1.95 -8.88 6.62
C ASP A 12 1.94 -7.63 5.73
N ILE A 13 2.04 -6.43 6.32
CA ILE A 13 2.11 -5.16 5.58
C ILE A 13 3.37 -5.11 4.72
N ARG A 14 4.52 -5.52 5.28
CA ARG A 14 5.80 -5.58 4.54
C ARG A 14 5.72 -6.57 3.37
N ALA A 15 5.20 -7.77 3.61
CA ALA A 15 5.05 -8.80 2.58
C ALA A 15 4.14 -8.31 1.43
N ARG A 16 3.04 -7.61 1.74
CA ARG A 16 2.19 -6.97 0.71
C ARG A 16 2.94 -5.90 -0.07
N ALA A 17 3.68 -5.02 0.61
CA ALA A 17 4.44 -3.96 -0.05
C ALA A 17 5.52 -4.49 -1.01
N THR A 18 6.23 -5.54 -0.61
CA THR A 18 7.22 -6.22 -1.48
C THR A 18 6.56 -6.85 -2.70
N ARG A 19 5.42 -7.53 -2.52
CA ARG A 19 4.71 -8.16 -3.63
C ARG A 19 4.22 -7.15 -4.67
N VAL A 20 3.67 -6.02 -4.20
CA VAL A 20 3.26 -4.90 -5.08
C VAL A 20 4.45 -4.34 -5.86
N GLU A 21 5.61 -4.21 -5.21
CA GLU A 21 6.86 -3.74 -5.86
C GLU A 21 7.34 -4.71 -6.96
N GLU A 22 7.35 -6.01 -6.67
CA GLU A 22 7.72 -7.06 -7.63
C GLU A 22 6.74 -7.15 -8.81
N GLU A 23 5.44 -7.03 -8.56
CA GLU A 23 4.40 -7.18 -9.58
C GLU A 23 4.21 -5.93 -10.47
N GLN A 24 4.33 -4.73 -9.90
CA GLN A 24 4.01 -3.47 -10.59
C GLN A 24 5.25 -2.77 -11.17
N GLY A 25 6.47 -3.19 -10.79
CA GLY A 25 7.71 -2.59 -11.29
C GLY A 25 7.88 -1.10 -10.95
N PHE A 26 7.23 -0.65 -9.88
CA PHE A 26 7.19 0.76 -9.48
C PHE A 26 8.49 1.17 -8.78
N ASP A 27 9.23 2.14 -9.32
CA ASP A 27 10.48 2.62 -8.70
C ASP A 27 10.17 3.64 -7.60
N ARG A 28 10.47 3.30 -6.34
CA ARG A 28 10.26 4.19 -5.19
C ARG A 28 11.11 5.46 -5.23
N ARG A 29 12.19 5.50 -6.02
CA ARG A 29 13.08 6.67 -6.10
C ARG A 29 12.46 7.83 -6.88
N THR A 30 11.52 7.55 -7.76
CA THR A 30 10.85 8.52 -8.64
C THR A 30 9.41 8.82 -8.22
N GLY A 31 8.82 8.04 -7.30
CA GLY A 31 7.55 8.39 -6.65
C GLY A 31 6.39 8.55 -7.62
N THR A 32 5.58 9.60 -7.49
CA THR A 32 4.46 9.89 -8.41
C THR A 32 4.92 10.41 -9.78
N ALA A 33 6.19 10.82 -9.92
CA ALA A 33 6.71 11.35 -11.19
C ALA A 33 6.71 10.31 -12.32
N GLN A 34 6.75 9.01 -11.99
CA GLN A 34 6.63 7.95 -13.00
C GLN A 34 5.19 7.78 -13.54
N LEU A 35 4.20 8.41 -12.91
CA LEU A 35 2.81 8.47 -13.37
C LEU A 35 2.56 9.68 -14.27
N LEU A 36 3.48 10.65 -14.32
CA LEU A 36 3.31 11.87 -15.12
C LEU A 36 3.52 11.56 -16.61
N PRO A 37 2.54 11.83 -17.47
CA PRO A 37 2.74 11.74 -18.91
C PRO A 37 3.73 12.82 -19.38
N PRO A 38 4.45 12.60 -20.50
CA PRO A 38 5.36 13.60 -21.06
C PRO A 38 4.63 14.91 -21.34
N GLY A 39 5.12 16.03 -20.78
CA GLY A 39 4.53 17.35 -20.95
C GLY A 39 3.25 17.60 -20.15
N ALA A 40 2.99 16.81 -19.10
CA ALA A 40 1.91 17.07 -18.15
C ALA A 40 1.93 18.53 -17.66
N ASP A 41 0.75 19.15 -17.62
CA ASP A 41 0.57 20.45 -17.01
C ASP A 41 0.33 20.35 -15.49
N GLU A 42 0.41 21.48 -14.81
CA GLU A 42 0.22 21.58 -13.36
C GLU A 42 -1.13 21.01 -12.89
N SER A 43 -2.17 21.11 -13.74
CA SER A 43 -3.49 20.57 -13.43
C SER A 43 -3.51 19.04 -13.42
N THR A 44 -2.78 18.43 -14.35
CA THR A 44 -2.62 16.97 -14.49
C THR A 44 -1.77 16.42 -13.34
N GLU A 45 -0.70 17.12 -12.98
CA GLU A 45 0.13 16.79 -11.83
C GLU A 45 -0.69 16.81 -10.53
N ALA A 46 -1.45 17.88 -10.28
CA ALA A 46 -2.30 18.00 -9.10
C ALA A 46 -3.41 16.92 -9.03
N LEU A 47 -3.92 16.48 -10.18
CA LEU A 47 -4.89 15.37 -10.25
C LEU A 47 -4.24 14.05 -9.85
N ILE A 48 -3.04 13.76 -10.38
CA ILE A 48 -2.29 12.54 -10.09
C ILE A 48 -1.93 12.50 -8.60
N ASP A 49 -1.43 13.60 -8.04
CA ASP A 49 -1.10 13.66 -6.61
C ASP A 49 -2.33 13.42 -5.73
N ARG A 50 -3.48 14.00 -6.10
CA ARG A 50 -4.73 13.75 -5.38
C ARG A 50 -5.19 12.30 -5.47
N ALA A 51 -5.07 11.68 -6.65
CA ALA A 51 -5.42 10.28 -6.84
C ALA A 51 -4.53 9.36 -6.02
N VAL A 52 -3.23 9.66 -5.93
CA VAL A 52 -2.27 8.91 -5.10
C VAL A 52 -2.62 9.06 -3.62
N ALA A 53 -2.85 10.27 -3.14
CA ALA A 53 -3.24 10.51 -1.75
C ALA A 53 -4.54 9.77 -1.37
N TYR A 54 -5.52 9.72 -2.28
CA TYR A 54 -6.75 8.96 -2.06
C TYR A 54 -6.49 7.44 -2.04
N GLY A 55 -5.63 6.95 -2.94
CA GLY A 55 -5.19 5.56 -2.95
C GLY A 55 -4.49 5.14 -1.66
N GLU A 56 -3.63 6.00 -1.10
CA GLU A 56 -2.98 5.77 0.20
C GLU A 56 -3.99 5.67 1.34
N TRP A 57 -4.99 6.56 1.35
CA TRP A 57 -6.06 6.53 2.35
C TRP A 57 -6.88 5.24 2.28
N LEU A 58 -7.30 4.84 1.06
CA LEU A 58 -8.00 3.57 0.84
C LEU A 58 -7.15 2.35 1.22
N ALA A 59 -5.83 2.41 0.98
CA ALA A 59 -4.93 1.32 1.35
C ALA A 59 -4.85 1.17 2.89
N LEU A 60 -4.80 2.29 3.61
CA LEU A 60 -4.85 2.31 5.08
C LEU A 60 -6.18 1.77 5.62
N GLU A 61 -7.31 2.18 5.03
CA GLU A 61 -8.64 1.70 5.40
C GLU A 61 -8.74 0.17 5.24
N ARG A 62 -8.30 -0.37 4.10
CA ARG A 62 -8.28 -1.83 3.87
C ARG A 62 -7.37 -2.60 4.82
N VAL A 63 -6.27 -1.98 5.27
CA VAL A 63 -5.41 -2.59 6.31
C VAL A 63 -6.15 -2.61 7.65
N ALA A 64 -6.84 -1.53 8.01
CA ALA A 64 -7.65 -1.48 9.23
C ALA A 64 -8.77 -2.53 9.20
N GLU A 65 -9.56 -2.59 8.11
CA GLU A 65 -10.59 -3.62 7.90
C GLU A 65 -10.01 -5.04 8.01
N GLY A 66 -8.86 -5.29 7.37
CA GLY A 66 -8.20 -6.60 7.44
C GLY A 66 -7.75 -6.99 8.85
N ILE A 67 -7.43 -6.02 9.71
CA ILE A 67 -7.14 -6.26 11.13
C ILE A 67 -8.43 -6.57 11.89
N GLU A 68 -9.50 -5.80 11.66
CA GLU A 68 -10.81 -5.97 12.31
C GLU A 68 -11.44 -7.33 11.98
N ASP A 69 -11.36 -7.74 10.71
CA ASP A 69 -11.81 -9.06 10.23
C ASP A 69 -10.87 -10.21 10.66
N GLY A 70 -9.71 -9.87 11.23
CA GLY A 70 -8.68 -10.83 11.63
C GLY A 70 -8.02 -11.57 10.46
N GLN A 71 -8.07 -11.00 9.25
CA GLN A 71 -7.33 -11.48 8.08
C GLN A 71 -5.84 -11.12 8.15
N LEU A 72 -5.50 -10.08 8.92
CA LEU A 72 -4.13 -9.63 9.18
C LEU A 72 -3.74 -9.84 10.64
N GLY A 73 -2.44 -9.97 10.88
CA GLY A 73 -1.89 -9.95 12.23
C GLY A 73 -2.01 -11.26 12.99
N ARG A 74 -2.42 -12.35 12.34
CA ARG A 74 -2.44 -13.67 12.98
C ARG A 74 -1.11 -14.38 12.73
N SER A 75 -0.43 -14.77 13.81
CA SER A 75 0.73 -15.65 13.66
C SER A 75 0.30 -17.01 13.09
N ALA A 76 1.07 -17.58 12.15
CA ALA A 76 0.90 -18.99 11.82
C ALA A 76 1.06 -19.78 13.13
N SER A 77 0.02 -20.51 13.55
CA SER A 77 0.14 -21.44 14.67
C SER A 77 1.26 -22.42 14.32
N GLN A 78 2.37 -22.36 15.05
CA GLN A 78 3.26 -23.51 15.20
C GLN A 78 2.53 -24.58 16.00
#